data_AF-A0A7S2UW25-F1
#
_entry.id   AF-A0A7S2UW25-F1
#
_cell.length_a   1.000
_cell.length_b   1.000
_cell.length_c   1.000
_cell.angle_alpha   90.00
_cell.angle_beta   90.00
_cell.angle_gamma   90.00
#
_symmetry.space_group_name_H-M   'P 1'
#
loop_
_entity.id
_entity.type
_entity.pdbx_description
1 polymer ?
#
loop_
_entity_poly.entity_id
_entity_poly.type
_entity_poly.pdbx_seq_one_letter_code
_entity_poly.pdbx_strand_id
1 'polypeptide(L)'
;NGGCPGQGTFQYPLKGGKGYMWEGGIHTNAFIHSGSQNLIPQSARGMAFEGMFHVTDWLPTLLEGVMGIPQSDYNRGTALDGLNQWHALQKAGEISNGPGTEFPREEFLVNIEIKEEVDGLRAAYRLGEFKLVMGEVDQGWWAPGGDFPTDPTVCELLTGSSHETWLFNIANDPEG
;
A
#
# COMPACT_ATOMS: atom_id res chain seq x y z
N ASN A 1 -1.18 -4.52 -6.70
CA ASN A 1 -2.45 -4.95 -6.08
C ASN A 1 -2.33 -6.39 -5.62
N GLY A 2 -3.24 -6.82 -4.75
CA GLY A 2 -3.29 -8.20 -4.29
C GLY A 2 -3.77 -9.21 -5.33
N GLY A 3 -3.50 -10.48 -5.05
CA GLY A 3 -4.01 -11.62 -5.79
C GLY A 3 -5.49 -11.92 -5.56
N CYS A 4 -6.10 -12.67 -6.47
CA CYS A 4 -7.43 -13.25 -6.33
C CYS A 4 -7.37 -14.76 -6.00
N PRO A 5 -7.99 -15.22 -4.89
CA PRO A 5 -8.03 -16.65 -4.54
C PRO A 5 -8.70 -17.54 -5.60
N GLY A 6 -9.78 -17.06 -6.22
CA GLY A 6 -10.47 -17.76 -7.31
C GLY A 6 -9.61 -17.92 -8.57
N GLN A 7 -8.44 -17.27 -8.63
CA GLN A 7 -7.44 -17.39 -9.70
C GLN A 7 -6.15 -18.07 -9.21
N GLY A 8 -6.16 -18.71 -8.04
CA GLY A 8 -5.03 -19.47 -7.50
C GLY A 8 -3.92 -18.63 -6.88
N THR A 9 -4.23 -17.39 -6.48
CA THR A 9 -3.25 -16.49 -5.83
C THR A 9 -3.73 -16.11 -4.43
N PHE A 10 -2.82 -16.11 -3.46
CA PHE A 10 -3.14 -15.99 -2.04
C PHE A 10 -2.34 -14.88 -1.39
N GLN A 11 -3.01 -14.12 -0.52
CA GLN A 11 -2.44 -12.97 0.19
C GLN A 11 -2.19 -13.26 1.66
N TYR A 12 -2.40 -14.51 2.09
CA TYR A 12 -2.13 -14.96 3.44
C TYR A 12 -0.72 -14.57 3.91
N PRO A 13 -0.57 -14.04 5.14
CA PRO A 13 -1.57 -13.96 6.21
C PRO A 13 -2.43 -12.68 6.18
N LEU A 14 -2.46 -11.93 5.09
CA LEU A 14 -3.28 -10.71 5.01
C LEU A 14 -4.73 -11.02 4.63
N LYS A 15 -5.66 -10.26 5.19
CA LYS A 15 -7.10 -10.36 4.92
C LYS A 15 -7.46 -9.91 3.52
N GLY A 16 -8.37 -10.63 2.86
CA GLY A 16 -8.91 -10.24 1.56
C GLY A 16 -7.92 -10.36 0.40
N GLY A 17 -8.20 -9.66 -0.69
CA GLY A 17 -7.46 -9.80 -1.95
C GLY A 17 -7.90 -8.78 -3.01
N LYS A 18 -7.58 -9.06 -4.27
CA LYS A 18 -7.91 -8.19 -5.42
C LYS A 18 -9.36 -7.68 -5.34
N GLY A 19 -9.51 -6.36 -5.54
CA GLY A 19 -10.82 -5.69 -5.56
C GLY A 19 -11.27 -5.14 -4.21
N TYR A 20 -10.68 -5.58 -3.11
CA TYR A 20 -11.05 -5.13 -1.76
C TYR A 20 -9.98 -4.22 -1.15
N MET A 21 -10.40 -3.34 -0.23
CA MET A 21 -9.51 -2.40 0.47
C MET A 21 -8.87 -2.97 1.75
N TRP A 22 -9.03 -4.27 2.01
CA TRP A 22 -8.29 -5.03 3.04
C TRP A 22 -6.80 -5.12 2.72
N GLU A 23 -5.93 -5.37 3.71
CA GLU A 23 -4.47 -5.39 3.50
C GLU A 23 -4.06 -6.35 2.39
N GLY A 24 -4.70 -7.51 2.25
CA GLY A 24 -4.42 -8.45 1.17
C GLY A 24 -4.68 -7.88 -0.23
N GLY A 25 -5.59 -6.91 -0.38
CA GLY A 25 -5.87 -6.24 -1.65
C GLY A 25 -4.90 -5.12 -2.02
N ILE A 26 -4.31 -4.46 -1.03
CA ILE A 26 -3.57 -3.20 -1.22
C ILE A 26 -2.08 -3.29 -0.85
N HIS A 27 -1.71 -4.17 0.07
CA HIS A 27 -0.35 -4.38 0.51
C HIS A 27 0.32 -5.40 -0.41
N THR A 28 1.38 -4.98 -1.09
CA THR A 28 2.11 -5.82 -2.06
C THR A 28 3.59 -5.89 -1.77
N ASN A 29 4.18 -7.04 -2.07
CA ASN A 29 5.63 -7.21 -2.06
C ASN A 29 6.29 -6.25 -3.05
N ALA A 30 7.27 -5.50 -2.56
CA ALA A 30 8.10 -4.61 -3.37
C ALA A 30 9.55 -4.70 -2.90
N PHE A 31 10.49 -4.54 -3.83
CA PHE A 31 11.91 -4.43 -3.52
C PHE A 31 12.58 -3.48 -4.51
N ILE A 32 13.66 -2.83 -4.08
CA ILE A 32 14.52 -2.03 -4.95
C ILE A 32 15.86 -2.74 -5.04
N HIS A 33 16.41 -2.78 -6.24
CA HIS A 33 17.73 -3.34 -6.50
C HIS A 33 18.54 -2.39 -7.37
N SER A 34 19.81 -2.22 -7.03
CA SER A 34 20.79 -1.58 -7.89
C SER A 34 22.17 -2.19 -7.65
N GLY A 35 22.92 -2.48 -8.72
CA GLY A 35 24.33 -2.85 -8.61
C GLY A 35 25.25 -1.68 -8.22
N SER A 36 24.76 -0.44 -8.34
CA SER A 36 25.55 0.77 -8.05
C SER A 36 25.51 1.12 -6.57
N GLN A 37 26.67 1.20 -5.92
CA GLN A 37 26.80 1.69 -4.54
C GLN A 37 26.49 3.19 -4.40
N ASN A 38 26.49 3.94 -5.52
CA ASN A 38 26.11 5.35 -5.53
C ASN A 38 24.58 5.54 -5.50
N LEU A 39 23.81 4.53 -5.90
CA LEU A 39 22.34 4.57 -5.86
C LEU A 39 21.82 3.94 -4.56
N ILE A 40 22.20 2.68 -4.30
CA ILE A 40 21.83 1.98 -3.07
C ILE A 40 23.11 1.73 -2.27
N PRO A 41 23.35 2.48 -1.17
CA PRO A 41 24.55 2.35 -0.36
C PRO A 41 24.59 0.99 0.34
N GLN A 42 25.78 0.56 0.76
CA GLN A 42 25.96 -0.74 1.41
C GLN A 42 25.11 -0.89 2.68
N SER A 43 24.90 0.21 3.42
CA SER A 43 24.06 0.25 4.62
C SER A 43 22.60 -0.13 4.33
N ALA A 44 22.04 0.25 3.17
CA ALA A 44 20.64 -0.04 2.83
C ALA A 44 20.43 -1.41 2.16
N ARG A 45 21.48 -2.14 1.82
CA ARG A 45 21.37 -3.41 1.09
C ARG A 45 20.92 -4.53 2.01
N GLY A 46 19.89 -5.26 1.58
CA GLY A 46 19.32 -6.36 2.35
C GLY A 46 18.50 -5.89 3.56
N MET A 47 18.16 -4.60 3.62
CA MET A 47 17.36 -4.03 4.69
C MET A 47 15.89 -3.89 4.31
N ALA A 48 15.03 -3.99 5.33
CA ALA A 48 13.62 -3.68 5.20
C ALA A 48 13.43 -2.17 5.30
N PHE A 49 12.51 -1.64 4.49
CA PHE A 49 12.06 -0.26 4.62
C PHE A 49 10.82 -0.25 5.50
N GLU A 50 10.93 0.33 6.69
CA GLU A 50 9.85 0.37 7.70
C GLU A 50 8.84 1.50 7.47
N GLY A 51 9.13 2.42 6.55
CA GLY A 51 8.26 3.53 6.21
C GLY A 51 7.10 3.13 5.30
N MET A 52 6.06 3.97 5.26
CA MET A 52 4.98 3.79 4.29
C MET A 52 5.44 4.20 2.89
N PHE A 53 5.13 3.37 1.90
CA PHE A 53 5.38 3.64 0.49
C PHE A 53 4.11 3.36 -0.31
N HIS A 54 3.67 4.32 -1.12
CA HIS A 54 2.50 4.19 -1.98
C HIS A 54 2.90 4.23 -3.46
N VAL A 55 2.10 3.62 -4.36
CA VAL A 55 2.43 3.58 -5.79
C VAL A 55 2.62 4.97 -6.42
N THR A 56 1.95 5.98 -5.86
CA THR A 56 2.09 7.39 -6.29
C THR A 56 3.46 7.98 -5.99
N ASP A 57 4.22 7.41 -5.05
CA ASP A 57 5.56 7.86 -4.66
C ASP A 57 6.61 7.59 -5.73
N TRP A 58 6.38 6.63 -6.64
CA TRP A 58 7.38 6.25 -7.64
C TRP A 58 7.76 7.42 -8.55
N LEU A 59 6.79 8.23 -8.98
CA LEU A 59 7.06 9.35 -9.89
C LEU A 59 8.04 10.38 -9.28
N PRO A 60 7.76 11.02 -8.13
CA PRO A 60 8.70 11.96 -7.51
C PRO A 60 9.97 11.27 -7.02
N THR A 61 9.89 10.04 -6.49
CA THR A 61 11.08 9.31 -6.03
C THR A 61 12.09 9.08 -7.16
N LEU A 62 11.63 8.69 -8.34
CA LEU A 62 12.51 8.43 -9.49
C LEU A 62 12.99 9.73 -10.16
N LEU A 63 12.09 10.66 -10.48
CA LEU A 63 12.48 11.86 -11.22
C LEU A 63 13.26 12.84 -10.35
N GLU A 64 12.74 13.16 -9.16
CA GLU A 64 13.38 14.12 -8.28
C GLU A 64 14.52 13.47 -7.49
N GLY A 65 14.24 12.34 -6.83
CA GLY A 65 15.20 11.68 -5.96
C GLY A 65 16.37 11.05 -6.70
N VAL A 66 16.10 10.20 -7.70
CA VAL A 66 17.16 9.47 -8.41
C VAL A 66 17.80 10.32 -9.51
N MET A 67 17.00 11.02 -10.31
CA MET A 67 17.49 11.75 -11.49
C MET A 67 17.82 13.22 -11.22
N GLY A 68 17.42 13.78 -10.08
CA GLY A 68 17.64 15.19 -9.76
C GLY A 68 16.81 16.17 -10.62
N ILE A 69 15.73 15.70 -11.25
CA ILE A 69 14.82 16.52 -12.04
C ILE A 69 13.87 17.24 -11.08
N PRO A 70 13.86 18.59 -11.03
CA PRO A 70 12.99 19.31 -10.12
C PRO A 70 11.52 19.11 -10.48
N GLN A 71 10.65 19.14 -9.47
CA GLN A 71 9.20 18.95 -9.67
C GLN A 71 8.59 19.92 -10.69
N SER A 72 9.14 21.13 -10.83
CA SER A 72 8.72 22.11 -11.86
C SER A 72 8.77 21.58 -13.29
N ASP A 73 9.60 20.58 -13.57
CA ASP A 73 9.87 20.11 -14.92
C ASP A 73 8.96 18.95 -15.33
N TYR A 74 8.37 18.24 -14.36
CA TYR A 74 7.48 17.10 -14.61
C TYR A 74 6.06 17.27 -14.08
N ASN A 75 5.83 18.21 -13.16
CA ASN A 75 4.51 18.51 -12.64
C ASN A 75 3.81 19.59 -13.50
N ARG A 76 2.64 19.25 -14.04
CA ARG A 76 1.87 20.10 -14.97
C ARG A 76 0.83 21.02 -14.29
N GLY A 77 1.06 21.37 -13.02
CA GLY A 77 0.29 22.40 -12.32
C GLY A 77 -0.76 21.89 -11.33
N THR A 78 -0.75 20.60 -10.98
CA THR A 78 -1.57 20.04 -9.90
C THR A 78 -0.67 19.52 -8.78
N ALA A 79 -1.12 19.58 -7.53
CA ALA A 79 -0.41 18.88 -6.45
C ALA A 79 -0.31 17.38 -6.79
N LEU A 80 0.83 16.76 -6.49
CA LEU A 80 1.00 15.32 -6.62
C LEU A 80 0.65 14.67 -5.28
N ASP A 81 -0.01 13.51 -5.32
CA ASP A 81 -0.26 12.69 -4.11
C ASP A 81 0.98 11.88 -3.68
N GLY A 82 1.99 11.82 -4.55
CA GLY A 82 3.25 11.13 -4.30
C GLY A 82 4.28 12.03 -3.62
N LEU A 83 5.16 11.42 -2.82
CA LEU A 83 6.26 12.06 -2.13
C LEU A 83 7.58 11.45 -2.58
N ASN A 84 8.64 12.27 -2.59
CA ASN A 84 9.99 11.78 -2.88
C ASN A 84 10.52 10.99 -1.67
N GLN A 85 10.62 9.68 -1.82
CA GLN A 85 11.06 8.74 -0.77
C GLN A 85 12.55 8.42 -0.84
N TRP A 86 13.30 8.95 -1.83
CA TRP A 86 14.62 8.44 -2.19
C TRP A 86 15.64 8.52 -1.06
N HIS A 87 15.68 9.63 -0.34
CA HIS A 87 16.58 9.78 0.81
C HIS A 87 16.26 8.81 1.94
N ALA A 88 14.98 8.54 2.22
CA ALA A 88 14.58 7.58 3.24
C ALA A 88 14.96 6.14 2.83
N LEU A 89 14.79 5.80 1.56
CA LEU A 89 15.19 4.49 1.00
C LEU A 89 16.70 4.24 1.11
N GLN A 90 17.52 5.26 0.85
CA GLN A 90 18.98 5.15 1.00
C GLN A 90 19.44 4.96 2.46
N LYS A 91 18.58 5.32 3.41
CA LYS A 91 18.84 5.24 4.85
C LYS A 91 18.17 4.04 5.52
N ALA A 92 17.59 3.09 4.78
CA ALA A 92 16.84 1.97 5.36
C ALA A 92 17.63 1.14 6.40
N GLY A 93 18.96 1.09 6.30
CA GLY A 93 19.81 0.40 7.30
C GLY A 93 20.42 1.31 8.38
N GLU A 94 20.07 2.58 8.41
CA GLU A 94 20.40 3.48 9.51
C GLU A 94 19.33 3.32 10.59
N ILE A 95 19.75 2.98 11.81
CA ILE A 95 18.87 2.52 12.90
C ILE A 95 17.64 3.42 13.03
N SER A 96 16.47 2.78 12.90
CA SER A 96 15.10 3.31 12.79
C SER A 96 14.57 4.19 13.93
N ASN A 97 15.44 4.74 14.78
CA ASN A 97 15.08 5.56 15.95
C ASN A 97 16.09 6.71 16.22
N GLY A 98 16.91 7.09 15.24
CA GLY A 98 17.80 8.24 15.35
C GLY A 98 17.10 9.55 14.94
N PRO A 99 17.46 10.72 15.51
CA PRO A 99 17.01 12.00 14.96
C PRO A 99 17.46 12.11 13.49
N GLY A 100 16.50 12.23 12.55
CA GLY A 100 16.75 12.32 11.11
C GLY A 100 16.38 11.10 10.25
N THR A 101 15.76 10.06 10.83
CA THR A 101 15.05 8.99 10.10
C THR A 101 13.57 9.33 9.97
N GLU A 102 13.26 10.40 9.25
CA GLU A 102 11.87 10.79 8.97
C GLU A 102 11.41 10.10 7.68
N PHE A 103 10.34 9.31 7.77
CA PHE A 103 9.66 8.78 6.60
C PHE A 103 8.73 9.87 6.04
N PRO A 104 8.88 10.27 4.77
CA PRO A 104 8.06 11.34 4.19
C PRO A 104 6.55 11.11 4.25
N ARG A 105 6.11 9.84 4.19
CA ARG A 105 4.69 9.48 4.13
C ARG A 105 4.18 9.04 5.49
N GLU A 106 3.21 9.80 6.00
CA GLU A 106 2.47 9.50 7.23
C GLU A 106 1.01 9.11 6.97
N GLU A 107 0.51 9.28 5.74
CA GLU A 107 -0.86 8.92 5.39
C GLU A 107 -1.02 8.58 3.90
N PHE A 108 -2.11 7.89 3.57
CA PHE A 108 -2.62 7.79 2.22
C PHE A 108 -4.10 7.40 2.20
N LEU A 109 -4.80 7.93 1.20
CA LEU A 109 -6.12 7.42 0.81
C LEU A 109 -5.93 6.15 -0.02
N VAL A 110 -6.61 5.07 0.36
CA VAL A 110 -6.66 3.85 -0.46
C VAL A 110 -7.53 4.11 -1.67
N ASN A 111 -8.80 4.44 -1.44
CA ASN A 111 -9.75 4.90 -2.45
C ASN A 111 -11.04 5.38 -1.77
N ILE A 112 -11.88 6.12 -2.51
CA ILE A 112 -13.29 6.37 -2.20
C ILE A 112 -14.10 5.93 -3.43
N GLU A 113 -14.97 4.97 -3.25
CA GLU A 113 -15.89 4.47 -4.29
C GLU A 113 -17.32 4.74 -3.82
N ILE A 114 -18.02 5.63 -4.55
CA ILE A 114 -19.44 5.90 -4.35
C ILE A 114 -20.20 5.15 -5.44
N LYS A 115 -21.15 4.30 -5.04
CA LYS A 115 -22.01 3.56 -5.97
C LYS A 115 -23.42 4.12 -5.92
N GLU A 116 -23.73 4.95 -6.91
CA GLU A 116 -25.02 5.62 -7.03
C GLU A 116 -26.19 4.62 -7.12
N GLU A 117 -25.98 3.44 -7.70
CA GLU A 117 -27.06 2.45 -7.88
C GLU A 117 -27.51 1.78 -6.56
N VAL A 118 -26.69 1.82 -5.51
CA VAL A 118 -26.94 1.12 -4.24
C VAL A 118 -26.79 2.00 -3.00
N ASP A 119 -26.69 3.33 -3.17
CA ASP A 119 -26.41 4.31 -2.10
C ASP A 119 -25.26 3.85 -1.18
N GLY A 120 -24.22 3.28 -1.80
CA GLY A 120 -23.13 2.61 -1.10
C GLY A 120 -21.83 3.41 -1.15
N LEU A 121 -21.20 3.60 0.01
CA LEU A 121 -19.85 4.15 0.13
C LEU A 121 -18.87 3.04 0.50
N ARG A 122 -17.81 2.86 -0.29
CA ARG A 122 -16.63 2.08 0.09
C ARG A 122 -15.43 3.00 0.16
N ALA A 123 -14.76 3.03 1.31
CA ALA A 123 -13.57 3.85 1.46
C ALA A 123 -12.59 3.22 2.44
N ALA A 124 -11.31 3.48 2.22
CA ALA A 124 -10.30 3.18 3.21
C ALA A 124 -9.20 4.23 3.23
N TYR A 125 -8.66 4.46 4.41
CA TYR A 125 -7.67 5.49 4.68
C TYR A 125 -6.65 4.99 5.70
N ARG A 126 -5.38 5.32 5.50
CA ARG A 126 -4.32 4.98 6.45
C ARG A 126 -3.64 6.25 6.95
N LEU A 127 -3.46 6.35 8.27
CA LEU A 127 -2.75 7.40 8.97
C LEU A 127 -1.83 6.74 10.02
N GLY A 128 -0.53 6.76 9.74
CA GLY A 128 0.49 6.06 10.52
C GLY A 128 0.16 4.58 10.68
N GLU A 129 0.03 4.16 11.94
CA GLU A 129 -0.31 2.79 12.30
C GLU A 129 -1.81 2.48 12.14
N PHE A 130 -2.67 3.48 11.96
CA PHE A 130 -4.11 3.28 11.96
C PHE A 130 -4.68 3.20 10.54
N LYS A 131 -5.63 2.27 10.35
CA LYS A 131 -6.37 2.12 9.10
C LYS A 131 -7.87 2.12 9.37
N LEU A 132 -8.58 3.02 8.68
CA LEU A 132 -10.04 3.08 8.64
C LEU A 132 -10.53 2.37 7.37
N VAL A 133 -11.55 1.52 7.51
CA VAL A 133 -12.27 0.90 6.40
C VAL A 133 -13.76 1.14 6.60
N MET A 134 -14.46 1.59 5.57
CA MET A 134 -15.89 1.91 5.60
C MET A 134 -16.61 1.25 4.45
N GLY A 135 -17.74 0.61 4.77
CA GLY A 135 -18.69 0.01 3.83
C GLY A 135 -18.15 -1.10 2.92
N GLU A 136 -16.96 -1.60 3.23
CA GLU A 136 -16.33 -2.74 2.57
C GLU A 136 -17.00 -4.05 3.02
N VAL A 137 -17.10 -5.07 2.16
CA VAL A 137 -17.60 -6.38 2.62
C VAL A 137 -16.52 -7.10 3.38
N ASP A 138 -16.86 -7.69 4.53
CA ASP A 138 -15.92 -8.51 5.30
C ASP A 138 -15.37 -9.67 4.46
N GLN A 139 -14.06 -9.92 4.58
CA GLN A 139 -13.34 -10.94 3.80
C GLN A 139 -12.57 -11.88 4.73
N GLY A 140 -12.23 -13.05 4.20
CA GLY A 140 -11.45 -14.04 4.93
C GLY A 140 -9.94 -13.88 4.77
N TRP A 141 -9.21 -14.64 5.58
CA TRP A 141 -7.79 -14.90 5.46
C TRP A 141 -7.55 -16.18 4.68
N TRP A 142 -7.33 -16.05 3.37
CA TRP A 142 -7.31 -17.20 2.47
C TRP A 142 -5.91 -17.83 2.38
N ALA A 143 -5.66 -18.85 3.20
CA ALA A 143 -4.44 -19.63 3.19
C ALA A 143 -4.36 -20.60 1.99
N PRO A 144 -3.17 -20.82 1.40
CA PRO A 144 -2.98 -21.91 0.44
C PRO A 144 -3.38 -23.27 1.03
N GLY A 145 -4.27 -23.99 0.34
CA GLY A 145 -4.79 -25.28 0.81
C GLY A 145 -5.86 -25.21 1.90
N GLY A 146 -6.29 -24.01 2.31
CA GLY A 146 -7.44 -23.79 3.17
C GLY A 146 -8.76 -23.64 2.38
N ASP A 147 -9.81 -23.18 3.07
CA ASP A 147 -11.08 -22.83 2.45
C ASP A 147 -11.02 -21.40 1.89
N PHE A 148 -11.31 -21.24 0.59
CA PHE A 148 -11.31 -19.95 -0.09
C PHE A 148 -12.31 -19.93 -1.25
N PRO A 149 -12.75 -18.74 -1.70
CA PRO A 149 -13.62 -18.62 -2.85
C PRO A 149 -12.94 -19.17 -4.12
N THR A 150 -13.57 -20.15 -4.77
CA THR A 150 -13.07 -20.73 -6.03
C THR A 150 -13.64 -20.03 -7.27
N ASP A 151 -14.67 -19.20 -7.11
CA ASP A 151 -15.23 -18.41 -8.21
C ASP A 151 -14.28 -17.24 -8.52
N PRO A 152 -13.71 -17.15 -9.74
CA PRO A 152 -12.80 -16.07 -10.11
C PRO A 152 -13.49 -14.70 -10.15
N THR A 153 -14.82 -14.66 -10.28
CA THR A 153 -15.58 -13.41 -10.36
C THR A 153 -15.69 -12.71 -9.01
N VAL A 154 -15.43 -13.40 -7.89
CA VAL A 154 -15.51 -12.81 -6.54
C VAL A 154 -14.66 -11.55 -6.40
N CYS A 155 -13.51 -11.50 -7.09
CA CYS A 155 -12.57 -10.38 -7.03
C CYS A 155 -12.86 -9.27 -8.05
N GLU A 156 -13.82 -9.50 -8.94
CA GLU A 156 -14.22 -8.57 -10.02
C GLU A 156 -15.59 -7.96 -9.72
N LEU A 157 -16.43 -8.74 -9.03
CA LEU A 157 -17.71 -8.32 -8.48
C LEU A 157 -17.45 -7.50 -7.21
N LEU A 158 -17.15 -6.22 -7.41
CA LEU A 158 -17.20 -5.18 -6.37
C LEU A 158 -18.64 -4.96 -5.84
N THR A 159 -19.54 -5.92 -5.99
CA THR A 159 -21.00 -5.75 -5.92
C THR A 159 -21.57 -5.84 -4.51
N GLY A 160 -20.74 -5.74 -3.49
CA GLY A 160 -21.20 -5.66 -2.11
C GLY A 160 -20.72 -4.38 -1.46
N SER A 161 -21.64 -3.69 -0.79
CA SER A 161 -21.33 -2.71 0.24
C SER A 161 -21.92 -3.20 1.56
N SER A 162 -21.21 -2.93 2.65
CA SER A 162 -21.72 -3.08 4.01
C SER A 162 -22.07 -1.69 4.57
N HIS A 163 -22.74 -1.63 5.71
CA HIS A 163 -22.85 -0.39 6.52
C HIS A 163 -21.84 -0.39 7.68
N GLU A 164 -20.84 -1.27 7.59
CA GLU A 164 -19.90 -1.49 8.68
C GLU A 164 -18.70 -0.55 8.55
N THR A 165 -18.07 -0.29 9.68
CA THR A 165 -16.88 0.55 9.78
C THR A 165 -15.90 -0.12 10.71
N TRP A 166 -14.64 -0.20 10.29
CA TRP A 166 -13.57 -0.83 11.03
C TRP A 166 -12.41 0.14 11.21
N LEU A 167 -11.77 0.04 12.37
CA LEU A 167 -10.54 0.75 12.68
C LEU A 167 -9.52 -0.27 13.21
N PHE A 168 -8.38 -0.36 12.53
CA PHE A 168 -7.28 -1.25 12.90
C PHE A 168 -6.06 -0.45 13.32
N ASN A 169 -5.28 -0.99 14.26
CA ASN A 169 -3.89 -0.61 14.44
C ASN A 169 -3.03 -1.65 13.71
N ILE A 170 -2.58 -1.32 12.51
CA ILE A 170 -1.82 -2.18 11.60
C ILE A 170 -0.43 -2.53 12.14
N ALA A 171 0.15 -1.74 13.05
CA ALA A 171 1.43 -2.09 13.67
C ALA A 171 1.29 -3.27 14.65
N ASN A 172 0.13 -3.40 15.31
CA ASN A 172 -0.16 -4.47 16.25
C ASN A 172 -1.06 -5.58 15.65
N ASP A 173 -1.74 -5.28 14.55
CA ASP A 173 -2.65 -6.17 13.82
C ASP A 173 -2.46 -5.97 12.30
N PRO A 174 -1.35 -6.48 11.72
CA PRO A 174 -1.00 -6.24 10.32
C PRO A 174 -1.91 -6.98 9.34
N GLU A 175 -2.78 -7.85 9.84
CA GLU A 175 -3.67 -8.67 9.04
C GLU A 175 -5.06 -8.03 8.87
N GLY A 176 -5.33 -6.90 9.55
CA GLY A 176 -6.61 -6.20 9.66
C GLY A 176 -7.14 -5.47 8.42
#